data_AF-A0A6P7JHW1-F1
#
_entry.id   AF-A0A6P7JHW1-F1
#
_cell.length_a   1.000
_cell.length_b   1.000
_cell.length_c   1.000
_cell.angle_alpha   90.00
_cell.angle_beta   90.00
_cell.angle_gamma   90.00
#
_symmetry.space_group_name_H-M   'P 1'
#
loop_
_entity.id
_entity.type
_entity.pdbx_description
1 polymer ?
#
loop_
_entity_poly.entity_id
_entity_poly.type
_entity_poly.pdbx_seq_one_letter_code
_entity_poly.pdbx_strand_id
1 'polypeptide(L)'
;MKLLSVVKALGSLCLVFASGYPVSEADSPEIIGPDHIQLKVNSGERLVLHCDAFTNCEEDEAMIYWLVNGTFPEETLSRERIVESHK
;
A
#
# COMPACT_ATOMS: atom_id res chain seq x y z
N MET A 1 43.25 -8.31 -13.50
CA MET A 1 42.05 -9.19 -13.38
C MET A 1 41.49 -9.31 -11.96
N LYS A 2 42.28 -9.21 -10.89
CA LYS A 2 41.75 -9.27 -9.49
C LYS A 2 41.02 -8.00 -9.04
N LEU A 3 41.47 -6.81 -9.44
CA LEU A 3 40.81 -5.54 -9.07
C LEU A 3 39.37 -5.41 -9.60
N LEU A 4 39.12 -5.80 -10.85
CA LEU A 4 37.77 -5.76 -11.45
C LEU A 4 36.77 -6.65 -10.72
N SER A 5 37.23 -7.76 -10.13
CA SER A 5 36.40 -8.65 -9.31
C SER A 5 35.99 -7.99 -8.00
N VAL A 6 36.93 -7.30 -7.33
CA VAL A 6 36.67 -6.57 -6.08
C VAL A 6 35.70 -5.41 -6.30
N VAL A 7 35.84 -4.67 -7.41
CA VAL A 7 34.94 -3.56 -7.75
C VAL A 7 33.51 -4.06 -8.05
N LYS A 8 33.38 -5.20 -8.74
CA LYS A 8 32.06 -5.81 -8.98
C LYS A 8 31.41 -6.32 -7.70
N ALA A 9 32.18 -6.91 -6.79
CA ALA A 9 31.67 -7.36 -5.49
C ALA A 9 31.22 -6.19 -4.62
N LEU A 10 31.97 -5.09 -4.57
CA LEU A 10 31.54 -3.87 -3.87
C LEU A 10 30.31 -3.23 -4.51
N GLY A 11 30.25 -3.13 -5.84
CA GLY A 11 29.07 -2.58 -6.54
C GLY A 11 27.82 -3.42 -6.31
N SER A 12 27.94 -4.75 -6.32
CA SER A 12 26.86 -5.67 -5.99
C SER A 12 26.39 -5.52 -4.54
N LEU A 13 27.32 -5.28 -3.61
CA LEU A 13 27.00 -5.08 -2.19
C LEU A 13 26.26 -3.75 -1.96
N CYS A 14 26.63 -2.68 -2.67
CA CYS A 14 25.95 -1.38 -2.59
C CYS A 14 24.50 -1.44 -3.11
N LEU A 15 24.21 -2.23 -4.13
CA LEU A 15 22.85 -2.40 -4.65
C LEU A 15 21.93 -3.13 -3.69
N VAL A 16 22.44 -4.12 -2.94
CA VAL A 16 21.67 -4.84 -1.91
C VAL A 16 21.30 -3.93 -0.73
N PHE A 17 22.15 -2.95 -0.40
CA PHE A 17 21.84 -1.97 0.64
C PHE A 17 20.93 -0.83 0.17
N ALA A 18 20.94 -0.49 -1.12
CA ALA A 18 20.04 0.51 -1.69
C ALA A 18 18.58 0.01 -1.76
N SER A 19 18.36 -1.29 -1.97
CA SER A 19 17.01 -1.88 -2.03
C SER A 19 16.38 -2.21 -0.67
N GLY A 20 17.01 -1.80 0.44
CA GLY A 20 16.57 -2.14 1.79
C GLY A 20 16.79 -1.03 2.81
N TYR A 21 17.00 0.21 2.36
CA TYR A 21 16.96 1.33 3.29
C TYR A 21 15.56 1.38 3.90
N PRO A 22 15.41 1.31 5.23
CA PRO A 22 14.10 1.37 5.84
C PRO A 22 13.48 2.72 5.46
N VAL A 23 12.33 2.68 4.79
CA VAL A 23 11.50 3.87 4.62
C VAL A 23 11.25 4.39 6.03
N SER A 24 11.62 5.64 6.27
CA SER A 24 11.39 6.30 7.54
C SER A 24 9.90 6.16 7.88
N GLU A 25 9.56 5.59 9.05
CA GLU A 25 8.15 5.48 9.47
C GLU A 25 7.47 6.85 9.58
N ALA A 26 8.27 7.93 9.77
CA ALA A 26 7.79 9.30 9.78
C ALA A 26 7.16 9.75 8.46
N ASP A 27 7.50 9.08 7.35
CA ASP A 27 6.99 9.39 6.00
C ASP A 27 6.05 8.29 5.48
N SER A 28 5.56 7.40 6.34
CA SER A 28 4.63 6.34 5.95
C SER A 28 3.22 6.89 5.68
N PRO A 29 2.48 6.35 4.69
CA PRO A 29 1.10 6.74 4.48
C PRO A 29 0.23 6.43 5.72
N GLU A 30 -0.68 7.34 6.05
CA GLU A 30 -1.53 7.25 7.24
C GLU A 30 -3.01 7.42 6.86
N ILE A 31 -3.86 6.46 7.25
CA ILE A 31 -5.32 6.58 7.07
C ILE A 31 -5.87 7.57 8.10
N ILE A 32 -6.62 8.56 7.63
CA ILE A 32 -7.28 9.55 8.49
C ILE A 32 -8.52 8.91 9.11
N GLY A 33 -8.40 8.44 10.34
CA GLY A 33 -9.52 7.86 11.07
C GLY A 33 -9.06 6.92 12.18
N PRO A 34 -10.00 6.25 12.86
CA PRO A 34 -9.67 5.21 13.83
C PRO A 34 -9.23 3.93 13.10
N ASP A 35 -8.33 3.16 13.74
CA ASP A 35 -7.85 1.87 13.21
C ASP A 35 -9.00 0.90 12.91
N HIS A 36 -10.08 0.97 13.69
CA HIS A 36 -11.22 0.06 13.61
C HIS A 36 -12.52 0.85 13.75
N ILE A 37 -13.45 0.61 12.83
CA ILE A 37 -14.80 1.17 12.87
C ILE A 37 -15.81 0.03 12.87
N GLN A 38 -16.74 0.05 13.82
CA GLN A 38 -17.92 -0.79 13.79
C GLN A 38 -19.12 0.04 13.36
N LEU A 39 -19.65 -0.24 12.16
CA LEU A 39 -20.79 0.46 11.59
C LEU A 39 -22.07 -0.37 11.75
N LYS A 40 -23.15 0.28 12.16
CA LYS A 40 -24.49 -0.29 12.07
C LYS A 40 -25.06 0.03 10.69
N VAL A 41 -25.42 -1.00 9.94
CA VAL A 41 -25.90 -0.89 8.55
C VAL A 41 -27.23 -1.59 8.38
N ASN A 42 -28.06 -1.10 7.45
CA ASN A 42 -29.31 -1.74 7.07
C ASN A 42 -29.05 -2.78 5.97
N SER A 43 -29.56 -3.98 6.15
CA SER A 43 -29.41 -5.05 5.15
C SER A 43 -30.15 -4.68 3.86
N GLY A 44 -29.51 -4.92 2.71
CA GLY A 44 -30.07 -4.65 1.39
C GLY A 44 -29.93 -3.20 0.91
N GLU A 45 -29.52 -2.27 1.77
CA GLU A 45 -29.19 -0.90 1.37
C GLU A 45 -27.73 -0.81 0.90
N ARG A 46 -27.46 0.15 0.00
CA ARG A 46 -26.10 0.42 -0.45
C ARG A 46 -25.29 1.04 0.69
N LEU A 47 -24.21 0.36 1.07
CA LEU A 47 -23.18 0.91 1.95
C LEU A 47 -22.10 1.60 1.12
N VAL A 48 -21.73 2.82 1.48
CA VAL A 48 -20.61 3.56 0.90
C VAL A 48 -19.59 3.82 2.00
N LEU A 49 -18.35 3.39 1.78
CA LEU A 49 -17.23 3.63 2.67
C LEU A 49 -16.29 4.64 2.01
N HIS A 50 -15.81 5.59 2.81
CA HIS A 50 -14.84 6.59 2.36
C HIS A 50 -13.51 6.33 3.08
N CYS A 51 -12.41 6.46 2.33
CA CYS A 51 -11.06 6.45 2.86
C CYS A 51 -10.42 7.77 2.46
N ASP A 52 -9.90 8.47 3.46
CA ASP A 52 -9.03 9.61 3.30
C ASP A 52 -7.70 9.25 3.96
N ALA A 53 -6.58 9.56 3.32
CA ALA A 53 -5.25 9.22 3.83
C ALA A 53 -4.24 10.31 3.50
N PHE A 54 -3.29 10.53 4.39
CA PHE A 54 -2.06 11.23 4.07
C PHE A 54 -1.13 10.26 3.36
N THR A 55 -0.68 10.60 2.15
CA THR A 55 0.25 9.74 1.40
C THR A 55 1.69 9.88 1.88
N ASN A 56 2.02 11.03 2.47
CA ASN A 56 3.34 11.37 3.01
C ASN A 56 4.50 11.11 2.02
N CYS A 57 4.23 11.18 0.71
CA CYS A 57 5.21 11.04 -0.35
C CYS A 57 5.31 12.35 -1.16
N GLU A 58 6.51 12.95 -1.22
CA GLU A 58 6.73 14.17 -2.02
C GLU A 58 7.15 13.88 -3.47
N GLU A 59 7.87 12.78 -3.72
CA GLU A 59 8.46 12.46 -5.03
C GLU A 59 7.88 11.19 -5.69
N ASP A 60 7.22 10.33 -4.92
CA ASP A 60 6.68 9.04 -5.39
C ASP A 60 5.16 9.08 -5.62
N GLU A 61 4.68 8.16 -6.46
CA GLU A 61 3.25 7.91 -6.64
C GLU A 61 2.70 7.03 -5.50
N ALA A 62 1.73 7.55 -4.76
CA ALA A 62 1.00 6.78 -3.76
C ALA A 62 -0.31 6.24 -4.32
N MET A 63 -0.64 5.02 -3.92
CA MET A 63 -1.89 4.35 -4.25
C MET A 63 -2.70 4.10 -2.99
N ILE A 64 -3.99 4.39 -3.06
CA ILE A 64 -4.99 4.02 -2.05
C ILE A 64 -5.92 3.00 -2.70
N TYR A 65 -6.10 1.85 -2.03
CA TYR A 65 -6.96 0.76 -2.50
C TYR A 65 -7.63 0.06 -1.32
N TRP A 66 -8.70 -0.68 -1.59
CA TRP A 66 -9.41 -1.46 -0.58
C TRP A 66 -9.04 -2.93 -0.63
N LEU A 67 -9.00 -3.58 0.54
CA LEU A 67 -8.94 -5.03 0.66
C LEU A 67 -10.16 -5.54 1.44
N VAL A 68 -10.73 -6.65 0.97
CA VAL A 68 -11.82 -7.36 1.65
C VAL A 68 -11.26 -8.69 2.15
N ASN A 69 -11.13 -8.84 3.46
CA ASN A 69 -10.51 -10.03 4.08
C ASN A 69 -9.11 -10.35 3.53
N GLY A 70 -8.32 -9.32 3.23
CA GLY A 70 -6.94 -9.45 2.74
C GLY A 70 -6.80 -9.69 1.24
N THR A 71 -7.88 -9.69 0.46
CA THR A 71 -7.85 -9.84 -1.01
C THR A 71 -8.47 -8.64 -1.71
N PHE A 72 -8.12 -8.42 -2.98
CA PHE A 72 -8.73 -7.36 -3.79
C PHE A 72 -10.22 -7.64 -4.05
N PRO A 73 -11.10 -6.61 -4.10
CA PRO A 73 -12.53 -6.78 -4.30
C PRO A 73 -12.89 -7.64 -5.53
N GLU A 74 -12.17 -7.47 -6.64
CA GLU A 74 -12.34 -8.18 -7.91
C GLU A 74 -12.03 -9.68 -7.83
N GLU A 75 -11.22 -10.10 -6.85
CA GLU A 75 -10.86 -11.50 -6.60
C GLU A 75 -11.90 -12.21 -5.71
N THR A 76 -12.84 -11.47 -5.12
CA THR A 76 -13.86 -12.05 -4.25
C THR A 76 -15.03 -12.67 -5.02
N LEU A 77 -15.71 -13.65 -4.41
CA LEU A 77 -16.98 -14.19 -4.93
C LEU A 77 -18.09 -13.13 -5.02
N SER A 78 -17.92 -12.01 -4.32
CA SER A 78 -18.83 -10.87 -4.27
C SER A 78 -18.41 -9.70 -5.18
N ARG A 79 -17.50 -9.92 -6.13
CA ARG A 79 -16.97 -8.88 -7.05
C ARG A 79 -18.02 -8.02 -7.74
N GLU A 80 -19.23 -8.55 -7.97
CA GLU A 80 -20.33 -7.81 -8.60
C GLU A 80 -21.05 -6.86 -7.64
N ARG A 81 -20.85 -7.02 -6.33
CA ARG A 81 -21.53 -6.27 -5.27
C ARG A 81 -20.61 -5.31 -4.52
N ILE A 82 -19.31 -5.59 -4.50
CA ILE A 82 -18.29 -4.75 -3.85
C ILE A 82 -17.43 -4.18 -4.95
N VAL A 83 -17.47 -2.85 -5.11
CA VAL A 83 -16.76 -2.13 -6.16
C VAL A 83 -15.99 -1.01 -5.52
N GLU A 84 -14.70 -0.94 -5.81
CA GLU A 84 -13.87 0.21 -5.51
C GLU A 84 -14.10 1.29 -6.58
N SER A 85 -14.34 2.52 -6.13
CA SER A 85 -14.45 3.66 -7.04
C SER A 85 -13.07 4.28 -7.26
N HIS A 86 -12.59 4.28 -8.51
CA HIS A 86 -11.45 5.09 -8.89
C HIS A 86 -11.88 6.57 -8.97
N LYS A 87 -11.18 7.45 -8.24
CA LYS A 87 -11.33 8.90 -8.37
C LYS A 87 -10.47 9.42 -9.49
#